data_AF-A0A1G7IBG4-F1
#
_entry.id   AF-A0A1G7IBG4-F1
#
_cell.length_a   1.000
_cell.length_b   1.000
_cell.length_c   1.000
_cell.angle_alpha   90.00
_cell.angle_beta   90.00
_cell.angle_gamma   90.00
#
_symmetry.space_group_name_H-M   'P 1'
#
loop_
_entity.id
_entity.type
_entity.pdbx_description
1 polymer ?
#
loop_
_entity_poly.entity_id
_entity_poly.type
_entity_poly.pdbx_seq_one_letter_code
_entity_poly.pdbx_strand_id
1 'polypeptide(L)' 'MNDAPPPPSDTALVPARVVRAELGGISDMTLWRWLHRPDLEFPQPVLISRRRYWRRQDLETWKKSRFRPCPEYSA' A
#
# COMPACT_ATOMS: atom_id res chain seq x y z
N MET A 1 -12.76 20.15 8.29
CA MET A 1 -12.12 19.04 7.55
C MET A 1 -10.78 19.50 7.03
N ASN A 2 -9.72 19.39 7.83
CA ASN A 2 -8.35 19.60 7.37
C ASN A 2 -7.50 18.52 8.04
N ASP A 3 -7.46 17.35 7.39
CA ASP A 3 -6.33 16.44 7.51
C ASP A 3 -5.87 16.24 6.07
N ALA A 4 -5.19 17.26 5.54
CA ALA A 4 -4.29 17.02 4.43
C ALA A 4 -3.40 15.85 4.87
N PRO A 5 -3.35 14.73 4.12
CA PRO A 5 -2.50 13.63 4.50
C PRO A 5 -1.10 14.21 4.72
N PRO A 6 -0.43 13.92 5.86
CA PRO A 6 0.92 14.39 6.08
C PRO A 6 1.74 14.11 4.80
N PRO A 7 2.63 15.03 4.38
CA PRO A 7 3.48 14.79 3.23
C PRO A 7 4.03 13.37 3.35
N PRO A 8 4.08 12.59 2.26
CA PRO A 8 4.46 11.19 2.32
C PRO A 8 5.89 11.09 2.83
N SER A 9 6.06 11.12 4.15
CA SER A 9 7.30 10.82 4.81
C SER A 9 7.58 9.39 4.41
N ASP A 10 8.65 9.22 3.67
CA ASP A 10 9.05 7.96 3.05
C ASP A 10 9.11 6.82 4.10
N THR A 11 9.46 7.18 5.35
CA THR A 11 9.52 6.31 6.53
C THR A 11 8.19 6.07 7.24
N ALA A 12 7.07 6.62 6.77
CA ALA A 12 5.78 6.49 7.47
C ALA A 12 5.30 5.04 7.50
N LEU A 13 4.90 4.57 8.69
CA LEU A 13 4.29 3.26 8.88
C LEU A 13 2.77 3.35 8.75
N VAL A 14 2.25 2.67 7.73
CA VAL A 14 0.84 2.68 7.34
C VAL A 14 0.15 1.44 7.93
N PRO A 15 -0.88 1.60 8.78
CA PRO A 15 -1.60 0.46 9.35
C PRO A 15 -2.49 -0.22 8.30
N ALA A 16 -2.79 -1.51 8.49
CA ALA A 16 -3.62 -2.32 7.58
C ALA A 16 -4.93 -1.64 7.13
N ARG A 17 -5.57 -0.87 8.02
CA ARG A 17 -6.83 -0.16 7.70
C ARG A 17 -6.63 0.90 6.61
N VAL A 18 -5.53 1.64 6.67
CA VAL A 18 -5.22 2.68 5.69
C VAL A 18 -4.78 2.07 4.37
N VAL A 19 -3.93 1.03 4.42
CA VAL A 19 -3.52 0.27 3.22
C VAL A 19 -4.74 -0.22 2.44
N ARG A 20 -5.72 -0.80 3.13
CA ARG A 20 -6.96 -1.26 2.52
C ARG A 20 -7.75 -0.14 1.85
N ALA A 21 -7.88 1.01 2.51
CA ALA A 21 -8.57 2.17 1.95
C ALA A 21 -7.86 2.72 0.70
N GLU A 22 -6.53 2.84 0.72
CA GLU A 22 -5.75 3.33 -0.42
C GLU A 22 -5.81 2.41 -1.64
N LEU A 23 -5.97 1.10 -1.43
CA LEU A 23 -6.04 0.10 -2.50
C LEU A 23 -7.45 -0.11 -3.06
N GLY A 24 -8.37 0.83 -2.82
CA GLY A 24 -9.75 0.75 -3.29
C GLY A 24 -10.72 0.09 -2.30
N GLY A 25 -10.40 0.12 -1.00
CA GLY A 25 -11.29 -0.40 0.05
C GLY A 25 -11.32 -1.93 0.17
N ILE A 26 -10.19 -2.60 -0.08
CA ILE A 26 -10.13 -4.08 -0.06
C ILE A 26 -10.32 -4.67 1.34
N SER A 27 -10.86 -5.88 1.43
CA SER A 27 -11.05 -6.61 2.70
C SER A 27 -9.73 -7.15 3.27
N ASP A 28 -9.67 -7.40 4.58
CA ASP A 28 -8.52 -8.05 5.25
C ASP A 28 -8.18 -9.42 4.64
N MET A 29 -9.18 -10.17 4.18
CA MET A 29 -8.97 -11.45 3.48
C MET A 29 -8.24 -11.28 2.15
N THR A 30 -8.49 -10.19 1.41
CA THR A 30 -7.76 -9.87 0.18
C THR A 30 -6.31 -9.55 0.49
N LEU A 31 -6.08 -8.73 1.51
CA LEU A 31 -4.74 -8.41 1.98
C LEU A 31 -3.97 -9.67 2.41
N TRP A 32 -4.63 -10.59 3.13
CA TRP A 32 -4.05 -11.89 3.49
C TRP A 32 -3.71 -12.72 2.25
N ARG A 33 -4.63 -12.84 1.27
CA ARG A 33 -4.34 -13.56 0.02
C ARG A 33 -3.13 -12.99 -0.73
N TRP A 34 -2.96 -11.67 -0.73
CA TRP A 34 -1.81 -11.04 -1.38
C TRP A 34 -0.50 -11.32 -0.65
N LEU A 35 -0.51 -11.35 0.68
CA LEU A 35 0.66 -11.75 1.47
C LEU A 35 1.08 -13.21 1.23
N HIS A 36 0.12 -14.07 0.86
CA HIS A 36 0.37 -15.48 0.56
C HIS A 36 0.62 -15.76 -0.93
N ARG A 37 0.57 -14.74 -1.80
CA ARG A 37 0.81 -14.89 -3.24
C ARG A 37 2.15 -14.25 -3.62
N PRO A 38 3.19 -15.05 -3.87
CA PRO A 38 4.49 -14.52 -4.28
C PRO A 38 4.42 -13.78 -5.63
N ASP A 39 3.50 -14.19 -6.52
CA ASP A 39 3.29 -13.57 -7.84
C ASP A 39 2.88 -12.09 -7.78
N LEU A 40 2.37 -11.63 -6.63
CA LEU A 40 1.97 -10.25 -6.44
C LEU A 40 3.13 -9.37 -5.99
N GLU A 41 4.24 -9.95 -5.52
CA GLU A 41 5.39 -9.25 -4.93
C GLU A 41 4.97 -8.19 -3.88
N PHE A 42 3.88 -8.48 -3.15
CA PHE A 42 3.30 -7.54 -2.21
C PHE A 42 4.23 -7.36 -1.00
N PRO A 43 4.46 -6.12 -0.52
CA PRO A 43 5.41 -5.87 0.55
C PRO A 43 5.01 -6.53 1.86
N GLN A 44 6.00 -7.03 2.59
CA GLN A 44 5.77 -7.71 3.86
C GLN A 44 5.45 -6.70 4.99
N PRO A 45 4.50 -7.02 5.88
CA PRO A 45 4.16 -6.17 7.00
C PRO A 45 5.20 -6.28 8.12
N VAL A 46 5.46 -5.15 8.76
CA VAL A 46 6.08 -5.05 10.07
C VAL A 46 5.01 -5.27 11.14
N LEU A 47 5.21 -6.24 12.02
CA LEU A 47 4.33 -6.50 13.15
C LEU A 47 4.76 -5.68 14.36
N ILE A 48 3.92 -4.73 14.78
CA ILE A 48 4.15 -3.91 15.98
C ILE A 48 2.93 -4.10 16.89
N SER A 49 3.13 -4.63 18.10
CA SER A 49 2.04 -4.87 19.06
C SER A 49 0.85 -5.63 18.45
N ARG A 50 1.14 -6.74 17.74
CA ARG A 50 0.17 -7.60 17.04
C ARG A 50 -0.62 -6.93 15.90
N ARG A 51 -0.32 -5.67 15.57
CA ARG A 51 -0.89 -4.97 14.42
C ARG A 51 0.10 -4.97 13.27
N ARG A 52 -0.42 -5.05 12.05
CA ARG A 52 0.37 -5.05 10.82
C ARG A 52 0.51 -3.62 10.30
N TYR A 53 1.75 -3.24 10.04
CA TYR A 53 2.15 -1.96 9.47
C TYR A 53 2.97 -2.18 8.22
N TRP A 54 2.84 -1.31 7.23
CA TRP A 54 3.64 -1.33 6.01
C TRP A 54 4.41 -0.03 5.91
N ARG A 55 5.60 -0.05 5.35
CA ARG A 55 6.29 1.20 5.03
C ARG A 55 5.62 1.82 3.81
N ARG A 56 5.40 3.13 3.86
CA ARG A 56 4.80 3.87 2.75
C ARG A 56 5.64 3.73 1.48
N GLN A 57 6.97 3.84 1.59
CA GLN A 57 7.89 3.66 0.46
C GLN A 57 7.70 2.32 -0.28
N ASP A 58 7.58 1.21 0.47
CA ASP A 58 7.40 -0.12 -0.11
C ASP A 58 6.07 -0.24 -0.86
N LEU A 59 4.99 0.33 -0.30
CA LEU A 59 3.68 0.35 -0.95
C LEU A 59 3.69 1.21 -2.22
N GLU A 60 4.32 2.39 -2.20
CA GLU A 60 4.43 3.25 -3.37
C GLU A 60 5.27 2.61 -4.49
N THR A 61 6.35 1.92 -4.12
CA THR A 61 7.19 1.18 -5.07
C THR A 61 6.38 0.05 -5.71
N TRP A 62 5.66 -0.73 -4.90
CA TRP A 62 4.78 -1.77 -5.39
C TRP A 62 3.66 -1.25 -6.30
N LYS A 63 3.04 -0.11 -5.93
CA LYS A 63 2.04 0.57 -6.77
C LYS A 63 2.65 0.95 -8.11
N LYS A 64 3.82 1.59 -8.16
CA LYS A 64 4.48 1.98 -9.40
C LYS A 64 4.81 0.78 -10.31
N SER A 65 5.19 -0.36 -9.74
CA SER A 65 5.48 -1.57 -10.51
C SER A 65 4.25 -2.15 -11.22
N ARG A 66 3.06 -2.06 -10.59
CA ARG A 66 1.82 -2.67 -11.10
C ARG A 66 0.91 -1.70 -11.83
N PHE A 67 0.82 -0.48 -11.33
CA PHE A 67 0.24 0.66 -12.04
C PHE A 67 1.37 1.27 -12.85
N ARG A 68 1.73 0.63 -13.98
CA ARG A 68 2.37 1.41 -15.04
C ARG A 68 1.39 2.53 -15.35
N PRO A 69 1.76 3.81 -15.22
CA PRO A 69 0.96 4.84 -15.86
C PRO A 69 0.89 4.42 -17.33
N CYS A 70 -0.33 4.25 -17.84
CA CYS A 70 -0.49 4.21 -19.28
C CYS A 70 0.24 5.47 -19.77
N PRO A 71 1.29 5.36 -20.60
CA PRO A 71 2.01 6.53 -21.05
C PRO A 71 0.98 7.50 -21.61
N GLU A 72 1.07 8.75 -21.17
CA GLU A 72 0.07 9.76 -21.42
C GLU A 72 -0.39 9.76 -22.89
N TYR A 73 -1.69 9.96 -23.07
CA TYR A 73 -2.31 10.25 -24.35
C TYR A 73 -1.56 11.40 -25.02
N SER A 74 -0.67 11.06 -25.95
CA SER A 74 -0.02 12.02 -26.84
C SER A 74 -1.06 12.44 -27.87
N ALA A 75 -1.61 13.65 -27.73
CA ALA A 75 -2.33 14.35 -28.78
C ALA A 75 -1.96 15.83 -28.75
#